data_AF-A0A3R7SSR1-F1
#
_entry.id   AF-A0A3R7SSR1-F1
#
_cell.length_a   1.000
_cell.length_b   1.000
_cell.length_c   1.000
_cell.angle_alpha   90.00
_cell.angle_beta   90.00
_cell.angle_gamma   90.00
#
_symmetry.space_group_name_H-M   'P 1'
#
loop_
_entity.id
_entity.type
_entity.pdbx_description
1 polymer ?
#
loop_
_entity_poly.entity_id
_entity_poly.type
_entity_poly.pdbx_seq_one_letter_code
_entity_poly.pdbx_strand_id
1 'polypeptide(L)'
;MTETDPSNHFSADEDWKSEAEAERARLAEADAKAAASEQPPIPEATFEYFVIALASQAMMAMAMRPDPSGQVFIDLNSVDLNMTEHHIDLLAVLEEKSKGNLTEEESKMLSETLDGLRSQYIQVKAQVQEHLAKHGGGLSPETQPGPAPTTGDDAAPGGSGLIIP
;
A
#
# COMPACT_ATOMS: atom_id res chain seq x y z
N MET A 1 -39.49 -23.26 61.11
CA MET A 1 -38.23 -23.82 60.60
C MET A 1 -38.21 -23.60 59.11
N THR A 2 -37.31 -22.72 58.68
CA THR A 2 -37.01 -22.35 57.30
C THR A 2 -36.20 -23.47 56.64
N GLU A 3 -36.60 -23.94 55.47
CA GLU A 3 -35.64 -24.47 54.52
C GLU A 3 -36.20 -24.28 53.10
N THR A 4 -35.75 -23.20 52.47
CA THR A 4 -35.94 -22.91 51.05
C THR A 4 -34.60 -23.22 50.41
N ASP A 5 -34.53 -24.27 49.60
CA ASP A 5 -33.37 -24.61 48.78
C ASP A 5 -33.25 -23.61 47.61
N PRO A 6 -32.18 -22.82 47.50
CA PRO A 6 -31.98 -21.86 46.42
C PRO A 6 -30.91 -22.38 45.45
N SER A 7 -31.18 -23.47 44.72
CA SER A 7 -30.16 -24.08 43.84
C SER A 7 -30.61 -24.26 42.39
N ASN A 8 -31.32 -23.29 41.79
CA ASN A 8 -31.54 -23.32 40.33
C ASN A 8 -31.80 -21.95 39.67
N HIS A 9 -30.87 -21.00 39.80
CA HIS A 9 -30.95 -19.75 39.03
C HIS A 9 -29.56 -19.16 38.72
N PHE A 10 -28.66 -19.94 38.09
CA PHE A 10 -27.40 -19.37 37.61
C PHE A 10 -26.83 -19.94 36.29
N SER A 11 -27.31 -21.08 35.78
CA SER A 11 -26.68 -21.67 34.57
C SER A 11 -27.04 -20.99 33.25
N ALA A 12 -28.19 -20.32 33.14
CA ALA A 12 -28.62 -19.72 31.88
C ALA A 12 -27.80 -18.48 31.46
N ASP A 13 -27.07 -17.83 32.38
CA ASP A 13 -26.22 -16.66 32.11
C ASP A 13 -24.75 -17.02 31.81
N GLU A 14 -24.33 -18.23 32.18
CA GLU A 14 -22.98 -18.76 31.90
C GLU A 14 -22.92 -19.48 30.55
N ASP A 15 -24.00 -20.18 30.19
CA ASP A 15 -24.06 -20.96 28.94
C ASP A 15 -23.98 -20.06 27.70
N TRP A 16 -24.66 -18.90 27.68
CA TRP A 16 -24.59 -17.98 26.53
C TRP A 16 -23.26 -17.21 26.43
N LYS A 17 -22.59 -16.93 27.55
CA LYS A 17 -21.27 -16.29 27.56
C LYS A 17 -20.20 -17.26 27.06
N SER A 18 -20.31 -18.52 27.49
CA SER A 18 -19.45 -19.61 27.01
C SER A 18 -19.62 -19.85 25.51
N GLU A 19 -20.86 -19.84 25.00
CA GLU A 19 -21.12 -19.96 23.56
C GLU A 19 -20.61 -18.74 22.75
N ALA A 20 -20.79 -17.51 23.27
CA ALA A 20 -20.29 -16.30 22.61
C ALA A 20 -18.76 -16.23 22.60
N GLU A 21 -18.10 -16.71 23.65
CA GLU A 21 -16.64 -16.78 23.74
C GLU A 21 -16.09 -17.91 22.86
N ALA A 22 -16.75 -19.06 22.81
CA ALA A 22 -16.39 -20.17 21.93
C ALA A 22 -16.53 -19.79 20.44
N GLU A 23 -17.57 -19.04 20.07
CA GLU A 23 -17.74 -18.57 18.69
C GLU A 23 -16.73 -17.47 18.32
N ARG A 24 -16.42 -16.55 19.25
CA ARG A 24 -15.32 -15.58 19.07
C ARG A 24 -13.96 -16.26 18.94
N ALA A 25 -13.69 -17.30 19.73
CA ALA A 25 -12.46 -18.07 19.64
C ALA A 25 -12.37 -18.83 18.31
N ARG A 26 -13.46 -19.45 17.85
CA ARG A 26 -13.52 -20.13 16.55
C ARG A 26 -13.30 -19.17 15.39
N LEU A 27 -13.91 -17.98 15.44
CA LEU A 27 -13.72 -16.95 14.41
C LEU A 27 -12.27 -16.42 14.45
N ALA A 28 -11.71 -16.15 15.62
CA ALA A 28 -10.32 -15.73 15.76
C ALA A 28 -9.32 -16.80 15.27
N GLU A 29 -9.60 -18.08 15.50
CA GLU A 29 -8.78 -19.19 15.01
C GLU A 29 -8.92 -19.37 13.49
N ALA A 30 -10.11 -19.15 12.93
CA ALA A 30 -10.33 -19.13 11.48
C ALA A 30 -9.63 -17.94 10.81
N ASP A 31 -9.69 -16.74 11.40
CA ASP A 31 -9.00 -15.54 10.93
C ASP A 31 -7.47 -15.70 11.05
N ALA A 32 -6.96 -16.27 12.15
CA ALA A 32 -5.55 -16.56 12.31
C ALA A 32 -5.05 -17.61 11.30
N LYS A 33 -5.87 -18.63 11.02
CA LYS A 33 -5.55 -19.67 10.04
C LYS A 33 -5.63 -19.15 8.59
N ALA A 34 -6.56 -18.25 8.29
CA ALA A 34 -6.64 -17.54 7.02
C ALA A 34 -5.41 -16.63 6.83
N ALA A 35 -5.05 -15.84 7.84
CA ALA A 35 -3.88 -14.96 7.82
C ALA A 35 -2.55 -15.72 7.66
N ALA A 36 -2.44 -16.94 8.21
CA ALA A 36 -1.26 -17.79 8.07
C ALA A 36 -1.19 -18.54 6.71
N SER A 37 -2.30 -18.66 5.99
CA SER A 37 -2.40 -19.45 4.75
C SER A 37 -2.36 -18.62 3.46
N GLU A 38 -2.41 -17.27 3.57
CA GLU A 38 -2.53 -16.36 2.43
C GLU A 38 -1.29 -15.53 2.13
N GLN A 39 -0.16 -15.75 2.80
CA GLN A 39 1.08 -15.08 2.39
C GLN A 39 1.67 -15.81 1.18
N PRO A 40 1.67 -15.19 -0.03
CA PRO A 40 2.38 -15.77 -1.16
C PRO A 40 3.86 -15.96 -0.80
N PRO A 41 4.49 -17.03 -1.28
CA PRO A 41 5.89 -17.30 -0.98
C PRO A 41 6.74 -16.09 -1.42
N ILE A 42 7.58 -15.61 -0.50
CA ILE A 42 8.54 -14.55 -0.83
C ILE A 42 9.52 -15.14 -1.86
N PRO A 43 9.65 -14.55 -3.05
CA PRO A 43 10.56 -15.04 -4.07
C PRO A 43 12.00 -15.01 -3.57
N GLU A 44 12.85 -15.88 -4.12
CA GLU A 44 14.27 -15.90 -3.80
C GLU A 44 14.92 -14.55 -4.10
N ALA A 45 15.84 -14.13 -3.23
CA ALA A 45 16.55 -12.86 -3.38
C ALA A 45 17.64 -12.98 -4.46
N THR A 46 17.25 -12.84 -5.73
CA THR A 46 18.17 -12.82 -6.88
C THR A 46 18.38 -11.40 -7.42
N PHE A 47 19.43 -11.20 -8.21
CA PHE A 47 19.70 -9.91 -8.84
C PHE A 47 18.58 -9.50 -9.80
N GLU A 48 18.08 -10.45 -10.59
CA GLU A 48 16.95 -10.26 -11.50
C GLU A 48 15.70 -9.79 -10.76
N TYR A 49 15.38 -10.45 -9.64
CA TYR A 49 14.25 -10.06 -8.83
C TYR A 49 14.43 -8.65 -8.25
N PHE A 50 15.63 -8.29 -7.84
CA PHE A 50 15.94 -6.94 -7.36
C PHE A 50 15.73 -5.87 -8.45
N VAL A 51 16.19 -6.13 -9.68
CA VAL A 51 15.98 -5.23 -10.83
C VAL A 51 14.48 -5.09 -11.14
N ILE A 52 13.74 -6.21 -11.17
CA ILE A 52 12.29 -6.21 -11.40
C ILE A 52 11.55 -5.44 -10.30
N ALA A 53 11.95 -5.60 -9.04
CA ALA A 53 11.33 -4.90 -7.91
C ALA A 53 11.51 -3.37 -8.04
N LEU A 54 12.72 -2.91 -8.35
CA LEU A 54 13.00 -1.49 -8.59
C LEU A 54 12.25 -0.95 -9.83
N ALA A 55 12.23 -1.72 -10.93
CA ALA A 55 11.48 -1.35 -12.12
C ALA A 55 9.98 -1.23 -11.84
N SER A 56 9.43 -2.11 -11.00
CA SER A 56 8.04 -2.08 -10.56
C SER A 56 7.71 -0.82 -9.76
N GLN A 57 8.65 -0.34 -8.93
CA GLN A 57 8.49 0.93 -8.22
C GLN A 57 8.46 2.13 -9.18
N ALA A 58 9.31 2.12 -10.22
CA ALA A 58 9.28 3.13 -11.28
C ALA A 58 7.94 3.14 -12.04
N MET A 59 7.43 1.96 -12.42
CA MET A 59 6.14 1.80 -13.10
C MET A 59 4.96 2.21 -12.21
N MET A 60 5.03 1.92 -10.90
CA MET A 60 4.02 2.33 -9.93
C MET A 60 3.98 3.86 -9.80
N ALA A 61 5.14 4.53 -9.78
CA ALA A 61 5.23 5.98 -9.79
C ALA A 61 4.67 6.60 -11.09
N MET A 62 4.69 5.85 -12.21
CA MET A 62 3.98 6.22 -13.44
C MET A 62 2.46 5.98 -13.38
N ALA A 63 1.91 5.62 -12.21
CA ALA A 63 0.47 5.41 -11.98
C ALA A 63 -0.21 4.47 -13.01
N MET A 64 0.50 3.42 -13.43
CA MET A 64 -0.06 2.38 -14.30
C MET A 64 -1.12 1.58 -13.54
N ARG A 65 -2.37 1.63 -14.01
CA ARG A 65 -3.51 0.93 -13.41
C ARG A 65 -4.17 0.00 -14.43
N PRO A 66 -4.59 -1.21 -14.04
CA PRO A 66 -5.48 -2.02 -14.86
C PRO A 66 -6.89 -1.43 -14.86
N ASP A 67 -7.48 -1.29 -16.03
CA ASP A 67 -8.89 -1.00 -16.25
C ASP A 67 -9.74 -2.25 -15.94
N PRO A 68 -11.03 -2.12 -15.59
CA PRO A 68 -11.99 -3.22 -15.56
C PRO A 68 -11.98 -4.16 -16.78
N SER A 69 -11.56 -3.69 -17.95
CA SER A 69 -11.37 -4.53 -19.16
C SER A 69 -10.05 -5.32 -19.19
N GLY A 70 -9.19 -5.15 -18.19
CA GLY A 70 -7.84 -5.73 -18.13
C GLY A 70 -6.78 -4.94 -18.89
N GLN A 71 -7.13 -3.81 -19.52
CA GLN A 71 -6.15 -2.96 -20.19
C GLN A 71 -5.40 -2.07 -19.19
N VAL A 72 -4.07 -2.02 -19.29
CA VAL A 72 -3.28 -1.11 -18.45
C VAL A 72 -3.34 0.29 -19.05
N PHE A 73 -3.79 1.27 -18.26
CA PHE A 73 -3.76 2.69 -18.60
C PHE A 73 -2.99 3.47 -17.54
N ILE A 74 -2.53 4.67 -17.91
CA ILE A 74 -1.81 5.56 -17.00
C ILE A 74 -2.80 6.60 -16.46
N ASP A 75 -2.93 6.68 -15.14
CA ASP A 75 -3.67 7.75 -14.48
C ASP A 75 -2.81 9.03 -14.44
N LEU A 76 -2.93 9.85 -15.48
CA LEU A 76 -2.11 11.06 -15.67
C LEU A 76 -2.22 12.10 -14.54
N ASN A 77 -3.24 12.02 -13.68
CA ASN A 77 -3.38 12.88 -12.50
C ASN A 77 -2.59 12.39 -11.29
N SER A 78 -2.25 11.10 -11.28
CA SER A 78 -1.60 10.42 -10.16
C SER A 78 -0.12 10.09 -10.45
N VAL A 79 0.40 10.48 -11.62
CA VAL A 79 1.81 10.26 -11.99
C VAL A 79 2.73 11.13 -11.15
N ASP A 80 3.72 10.51 -10.50
CA ASP A 80 4.83 11.20 -9.84
C ASP A 80 6.09 11.08 -10.69
N LEU A 81 6.30 12.06 -11.57
CA LEU A 81 7.46 12.11 -12.46
C LEU A 81 8.79 12.16 -11.70
N ASN A 82 8.82 12.82 -10.53
CA ASN A 82 10.05 12.95 -9.73
C ASN A 82 10.43 11.60 -9.11
N MET A 83 9.45 10.88 -8.58
CA MET A 83 9.69 9.52 -8.08
C MET A 83 10.05 8.57 -9.21
N THR A 84 9.38 8.62 -10.37
CA THR A 84 9.76 7.78 -11.51
C THR A 84 11.21 8.02 -11.92
N GLU A 85 11.64 9.28 -12.05
CA GLU A 85 13.02 9.65 -12.37
C GLU A 85 14.01 9.12 -11.32
N HIS A 86 13.69 9.28 -10.03
CA HIS A 86 14.53 8.77 -8.95
C HIS A 86 14.78 7.27 -9.02
N HIS A 87 13.76 6.46 -9.34
CA HIS A 87 13.91 5.00 -9.44
C HIS A 87 14.70 4.60 -10.70
N ILE A 88 14.56 5.33 -11.80
CA ILE A 88 15.38 5.12 -13.01
C ILE A 88 16.85 5.45 -12.72
N ASP A 89 17.10 6.54 -12.00
CA ASP A 89 18.45 6.92 -11.59
C ASP A 89 19.06 5.91 -10.63
N LEU A 90 18.26 5.35 -9.72
CA LEU A 90 18.72 4.29 -8.82
C LEU A 90 19.14 3.03 -9.59
N LEU A 91 18.40 2.64 -10.63
CA LEU A 91 18.79 1.56 -11.53
C LEU A 91 20.06 1.91 -12.33
N ALA A 92 20.25 3.17 -12.71
CA ALA A 92 21.47 3.61 -13.40
C ALA A 92 22.70 3.59 -12.48
N VAL A 93 22.54 3.97 -11.21
CA VAL A 93 23.57 3.81 -10.19
C VAL A 93 23.88 2.33 -9.96
N LEU A 94 22.85 1.46 -9.91
CA LEU A 94 23.03 0.02 -9.80
C LEU A 94 23.86 -0.53 -10.96
N GLU A 95 23.55 -0.13 -12.20
CA GLU A 95 24.34 -0.49 -13.39
C GLU A 95 25.80 -0.05 -13.24
N GLU A 96 26.05 1.20 -12.85
CA GLU A 96 27.42 1.70 -12.68
C GLU A 96 28.20 0.93 -11.62
N LYS A 97 27.57 0.66 -10.47
CA LYS A 97 28.21 0.00 -9.32
C LYS A 97 28.35 -1.51 -9.47
N SER A 98 27.59 -2.14 -10.38
CA SER A 98 27.66 -3.58 -10.63
C SER A 98 28.52 -3.95 -11.85
N LYS A 99 29.04 -2.97 -12.60
CA LYS A 99 29.96 -3.21 -13.74
C LYS A 99 31.13 -4.12 -13.36
N GLY A 100 31.29 -5.19 -14.14
CA GLY A 100 32.33 -6.22 -13.93
C GLY A 100 31.94 -7.34 -12.96
N ASN A 101 30.80 -7.21 -12.26
CA ASN A 101 30.26 -8.25 -11.37
C ASN A 101 29.02 -8.96 -11.95
N LEU A 102 28.48 -8.48 -13.08
CA LEU A 102 27.31 -9.05 -13.73
C LEU A 102 27.68 -10.11 -14.77
N THR A 103 26.82 -11.12 -14.88
CA THR A 103 26.78 -12.00 -16.06
C THR A 103 26.28 -11.24 -17.30
N GLU A 104 26.45 -11.84 -18.48
CA GLU A 104 26.00 -11.24 -19.74
C GLU A 104 24.47 -11.08 -19.75
N GLU A 105 23.76 -12.07 -19.21
CA GLU A 105 22.30 -12.08 -19.09
C GLU A 105 21.80 -10.99 -18.13
N GLU A 106 22.41 -10.86 -16.95
CA GLU A 106 22.03 -9.82 -15.97
C GLU A 106 22.31 -8.41 -16.50
N SER A 107 23.47 -8.21 -17.13
CA SER A 107 23.83 -6.92 -17.74
C SER A 107 22.87 -6.55 -18.86
N LYS A 108 22.49 -7.51 -19.69
CA LYS A 108 21.52 -7.29 -20.77
C LYS A 108 20.14 -6.97 -20.22
N MET A 109 19.66 -7.72 -19.24
CA MET A 109 18.36 -7.44 -18.60
C MET A 109 18.33 -6.02 -18.01
N LEU A 110 19.35 -5.63 -17.25
CA LEU A 110 19.39 -4.33 -16.59
C LEU A 110 19.38 -3.19 -17.61
N SER A 111 20.19 -3.30 -18.68
CA SER A 111 20.24 -2.30 -19.75
C SER A 111 18.91 -2.21 -20.52
N GLU A 112 18.32 -3.33 -20.91
CA GLU A 112 17.00 -3.37 -21.57
C GLU A 112 15.90 -2.77 -20.68
N THR A 113 15.94 -3.05 -19.36
CA THR A 113 15.00 -2.50 -18.39
C THR A 113 15.15 -0.98 -18.28
N LEU A 114 16.38 -0.47 -18.16
CA LEU A 114 16.67 0.96 -18.10
C LEU A 114 16.20 1.69 -19.36
N ASP A 115 16.49 1.16 -20.54
CA ASP A 115 16.12 1.77 -21.81
C ASP A 115 14.59 1.77 -22.00
N GLY A 116 13.92 0.68 -21.63
CA GLY A 116 12.47 0.58 -21.63
C GLY A 116 11.81 1.62 -20.71
N LEU A 117 12.29 1.73 -19.46
CA LEU A 117 11.76 2.68 -18.49
C LEU A 117 12.01 4.13 -18.89
N ARG A 118 13.20 4.47 -19.43
CA ARG A 118 13.50 5.81 -19.92
C ARG A 118 12.59 6.22 -21.08
N SER A 119 12.37 5.31 -22.03
CA SER A 119 11.46 5.54 -23.15
C SER A 119 10.02 5.76 -22.67
N GLN A 120 9.52 4.93 -21.75
CA GLN A 120 8.21 5.11 -21.14
C GLN A 120 8.12 6.44 -20.38
N TYR A 121 9.10 6.76 -19.54
CA TYR A 121 9.14 8.02 -18.79
C TYR A 121 9.01 9.24 -19.69
N ILE A 122 9.72 9.28 -20.83
CA ILE A 122 9.62 10.39 -21.79
C ILE A 122 8.20 10.48 -22.37
N GLN A 123 7.61 9.34 -22.74
CA GLN A 123 6.24 9.29 -23.27
C GLN A 123 5.21 9.74 -22.23
N VAL A 124 5.29 9.23 -21.01
CA VAL A 124 4.40 9.60 -19.89
C VAL A 124 4.57 11.08 -19.57
N LYS A 125 5.79 11.58 -19.49
CA LYS A 125 6.08 13.00 -19.25
C LYS A 125 5.44 13.90 -20.31
N ALA A 126 5.51 13.52 -21.58
CA ALA A 126 4.85 14.26 -22.66
C ALA A 126 3.32 14.25 -22.51
N GLN A 127 2.72 13.09 -22.20
CA GLN A 127 1.27 12.95 -21.98
C GLN A 127 0.78 13.74 -20.76
N VAL A 128 1.51 13.71 -19.65
CA VAL A 128 1.20 14.49 -18.44
C VAL A 128 1.27 15.99 -18.74
N GLN A 129 2.30 16.45 -19.45
CA GLN A 129 2.42 17.85 -19.85
C GLN A 129 1.27 18.30 -20.74
N GLU A 130 0.87 17.49 -21.72
CA GLU A 130 -0.26 17.77 -22.59
C GLU A 130 -1.59 17.77 -21.80
N HIS A 131 -1.78 16.83 -20.88
CA HIS A 131 -2.94 16.77 -20.00
C HIS A 131 -3.03 18.02 -19.12
N LEU A 132 -1.92 18.44 -18.51
CA LEU A 132 -1.83 19.68 -17.74
C LEU A 132 -2.07 20.93 -18.59
N ALA A 133 -1.61 20.96 -19.85
CA ALA A 133 -1.87 22.08 -20.75
C ALA A 133 -3.35 22.20 -21.16
N LYS A 134 -4.03 21.06 -21.34
CA LYS A 134 -5.46 21.01 -21.73
C LYS A 134 -6.41 21.21 -20.55
N HIS A 135 -6.07 20.71 -19.36
CA HIS A 135 -6.93 20.74 -18.17
C HIS A 135 -6.50 21.76 -17.11
N GLY A 136 -5.28 22.30 -17.18
CA GLY A 136 -4.72 23.28 -16.24
C GLY A 136 -5.04 24.75 -16.56
N GLY A 137 -5.86 25.03 -17.57
CA GLY A 137 -6.30 26.38 -17.96
C GLY A 137 -7.55 26.91 -17.25
N GLY A 138 -8.09 26.20 -16.24
CA GLY A 138 -9.36 26.51 -15.58
C GLY A 138 -9.23 26.74 -14.07
N LEU A 139 -8.51 27.79 -13.65
CA LEU A 139 -8.60 28.30 -12.28
C LEU A 139 -9.54 29.52 -12.27
N SER A 140 -10.83 29.28 -12.03
CA SER A 140 -11.69 30.30 -11.42
C SER A 140 -11.72 30.07 -9.90
N PRO A 141 -11.46 31.10 -9.08
CA PRO A 141 -11.47 30.99 -7.63
C PRO A 141 -12.92 31.14 -7.17
N GLU A 142 -13.58 30.06 -6.76
CA GLU A 142 -14.91 30.17 -6.16
C GLU A 142 -15.01 29.36 -4.87
N THR A 143 -14.89 30.11 -3.79
CA THR A 143 -15.69 30.03 -2.57
C THR A 143 -15.62 28.74 -1.78
N GLN A 144 -14.60 28.70 -0.93
CA GLN A 144 -14.62 28.05 0.38
C GLN A 144 -15.83 28.58 1.20
N PRO A 145 -16.81 27.74 1.58
CA PRO A 145 -17.68 28.08 2.70
C PRO A 145 -16.92 27.72 3.97
N GLY A 146 -16.54 28.73 4.75
CA GLY A 146 -15.82 28.52 6.01
C GLY A 146 -16.61 27.66 7.00
N PRO A 147 -15.93 26.87 7.86
CA PRO A 147 -16.59 26.21 8.96
C PRO A 147 -16.85 27.23 10.08
N ALA A 148 -18.10 27.30 10.54
CA ALA A 148 -18.49 28.05 11.73
C ALA A 148 -17.76 27.53 12.99
N PRO A 149 -17.49 28.39 13.99
CA PRO A 149 -16.81 27.98 15.20
C PRO A 149 -17.80 27.27 16.14
N THR A 150 -17.53 26.00 16.45
CA THR A 150 -18.15 25.31 17.58
C THR A 150 -17.11 25.21 18.70
N THR A 151 -17.20 26.14 19.64
CA THR A 151 -16.65 26.05 20.99
C THR A 151 -17.17 24.81 21.70
N GLY A 152 -16.26 23.96 22.16
CA GLY A 152 -16.53 22.79 22.98
C GLY A 152 -15.24 22.35 23.68
N ASP A 153 -15.00 22.97 24.82
CA ASP A 153 -14.05 22.60 25.87
C ASP A 153 -14.38 21.18 26.38
N ASP A 154 -13.43 20.24 26.35
CA ASP A 154 -13.18 19.33 27.48
C ASP A 154 -11.80 18.67 27.35
N ALA A 155 -11.18 18.48 28.51
CA ALA A 155 -9.78 18.22 28.71
C ALA A 155 -9.53 16.74 29.06
N ALA A 156 -8.50 16.12 28.48
CA ALA A 156 -7.81 15.00 29.12
C ALA A 156 -6.44 14.71 28.46
N PRO A 157 -5.33 14.71 29.20
CA PRO A 157 -4.02 14.28 28.69
C PRO A 157 -3.82 12.78 28.96
N GLY A 158 -3.53 12.01 27.91
CA GLY A 158 -3.24 10.58 28.01
C GLY A 158 -2.21 10.18 26.97
N GLY A 159 -0.97 10.63 27.16
CA GLY A 159 0.17 10.19 26.35
C GLY A 159 0.62 8.80 26.77
N SER A 160 0.55 7.84 25.85
CA SER A 160 1.28 6.57 25.93
C SER A 160 1.99 6.35 24.59
N GLY A 161 3.11 7.05 24.42
CA GLY A 161 4.10 6.73 23.40
C GLY A 161 4.88 5.49 23.82
N LEU A 162 4.87 4.47 22.98
CA LEU A 162 5.62 3.23 23.13
C LEU A 162 7.12 3.52 22.95
N ILE A 163 7.89 3.40 24.02
CA ILE A 163 9.36 3.43 24.00
C ILE A 163 9.83 1.98 23.90
N ILE A 164 10.48 1.63 22.78
CA ILE A 164 11.09 0.31 22.54
C ILE A 164 12.58 0.42 22.96
N PRO A 165 13.14 -0.60 23.65
CA PRO A 165 14.47 -0.55 24.28
C PRO A 165 15.65 -0.40 23.31
#